data_AF-A0A3L7CFC4-F1
#
_entry.id   AF-A0A3L7CFC4-F1
#
_cell.length_a   1.000
_cell.length_b   1.000
_cell.length_c   1.000
_cell.angle_alpha   90.00
_cell.angle_beta   90.00
_cell.angle_gamma   90.00
#
_symmetry.space_group_name_H-M   'P 1'
#
loop_
_entity.id
_entity.type
_entity.pdbx_description
1 polymer ?
#
loop_
_entity_poly.entity_id
_entity_poly.type
_entity_poly.pdbx_seq_one_letter_code
_entity_poly.pdbx_strand_id
1 'polypeptide(L)'
;MNKTITALAIMLASFAATASVLPETPVPFKSGTGAIDNDTVYIGLGSAGTAWYKLDTQAKDKKWTALAAFPGGPRDQATSAFIDGNLYVFGG
;
A
#
# COMPACT_ATOMS: atom_id res chain seq x y z
N MET A 1 -4.28 -14.39 62.53
CA MET A 1 -3.52 -13.28 61.89
C MET A 1 -2.79 -13.88 60.69
N ASN A 2 -3.47 -14.03 59.55
CA ASN A 2 -2.91 -14.69 58.37
C ASN A 2 -2.88 -13.67 57.22
N LYS A 3 -1.66 -13.26 56.84
CA LYS A 3 -1.44 -12.38 55.68
C LYS A 3 -1.33 -13.27 54.43
N THR A 4 -2.42 -13.43 53.70
CA THR A 4 -2.39 -13.99 52.34
C THR A 4 -1.94 -12.89 51.38
N ILE A 5 -0.71 -13.02 50.88
CA ILE A 5 -0.15 -12.16 49.83
C ILE A 5 -0.62 -12.71 48.49
N THR A 6 -1.51 -11.97 47.82
CA THR A 6 -1.94 -12.27 46.45
C THR A 6 -0.90 -11.70 45.48
N ALA A 7 -0.21 -12.57 44.74
CA ALA A 7 0.70 -12.15 43.67
C ALA A 7 -0.09 -11.89 42.38
N LEU A 8 0.04 -10.70 41.81
CA LEU A 8 -0.56 -10.32 40.54
C LEU A 8 0.46 -10.53 39.42
N ALA A 9 0.26 -11.56 38.59
CA ALA A 9 1.09 -11.82 37.42
C ALA A 9 0.61 -10.93 36.26
N ILE A 10 1.41 -9.93 35.88
CA ILE A 10 1.17 -9.10 34.70
C ILE A 10 1.68 -9.89 33.49
N MET A 11 0.76 -10.48 32.71
CA MET A 11 1.10 -11.06 31.42
C MET A 11 1.41 -9.94 30.42
N LEU A 12 2.69 -9.77 30.09
CA LEU A 12 3.16 -8.98 28.96
C LEU A 12 2.75 -9.70 27.67
N ALA A 13 1.60 -9.36 27.11
CA ALA A 13 1.28 -9.74 25.73
C ALA A 13 2.15 -8.91 24.78
N SER A 14 3.19 -9.52 24.23
CA SER A 14 3.95 -8.93 23.12
C SER A 14 3.08 -8.90 21.88
N PHE A 15 2.62 -7.71 21.49
CA PHE A 15 1.99 -7.48 20.20
C PHE A 15 3.05 -7.61 19.11
N ALA A 16 3.06 -8.74 18.39
CA ALA A 16 3.76 -8.80 17.12
C ALA A 16 3.00 -7.92 16.14
N ALA A 17 3.56 -6.76 15.80
CA ALA A 17 3.10 -6.00 14.65
C ALA A 17 3.42 -6.83 13.41
N THR A 18 2.46 -7.62 12.93
CA THR A 18 2.52 -8.14 11.57
C THR A 18 2.49 -6.92 10.67
N ALA A 19 3.63 -6.53 10.11
CA ALA A 19 3.65 -5.66 8.97
C ALA A 19 2.70 -6.28 7.94
N SER A 20 1.57 -5.62 7.66
CA SER A 20 0.70 -6.01 6.56
C SER A 20 1.46 -5.66 5.28
N VAL A 21 2.41 -6.51 4.91
CA VAL A 21 3.15 -6.34 3.66
C VAL A 21 2.13 -6.62 2.57
N LEU A 22 1.81 -5.59 1.78
CA LEU A 22 1.01 -5.76 0.57
C LEU A 22 1.63 -6.88 -0.29
N PRO A 23 0.85 -7.53 -1.16
CA PRO A 23 1.41 -8.46 -2.13
C PRO A 23 2.55 -7.81 -2.90
N GLU A 24 3.55 -8.61 -3.28
CA GLU A 24 4.61 -8.18 -4.18
C GLU A 24 4.03 -7.43 -5.39
N THR A 25 4.69 -6.35 -5.79
CA THR A 25 4.27 -5.62 -6.99
C THR A 25 4.36 -6.54 -8.21
N PRO A 26 3.47 -6.42 -9.21
CA PRO A 26 3.44 -7.36 -10.35
C PRO A 26 4.74 -7.43 -11.16
N VAL A 27 5.55 -6.38 -11.07
CA VAL A 27 6.91 -6.26 -11.62
C VAL A 27 7.80 -5.54 -10.61
N PRO A 28 9.15 -5.67 -10.68
CA PRO A 28 10.04 -4.83 -9.90
C PRO A 28 9.71 -3.34 -10.08
N PHE A 29 9.51 -2.62 -8.98
CA PHE A 29 8.94 -1.27 -9.00
C PHE A 29 9.88 -0.25 -8.36
N LYS A 30 10.54 0.56 -9.21
CA LYS A 30 11.38 1.70 -8.84
C LYS A 30 11.07 2.90 -9.74
N SER A 31 11.32 4.11 -9.24
CA SER A 31 11.10 5.38 -9.96
C SER A 31 9.66 5.63 -10.45
N GLY A 32 8.69 4.81 -10.00
CA GLY A 32 7.28 4.99 -10.32
C GLY A 32 6.59 6.00 -9.42
N THR A 33 5.27 6.04 -9.51
CA THR A 33 4.42 6.95 -8.74
C THR A 33 3.23 6.21 -8.14
N GLY A 34 2.54 6.83 -7.20
CA GLY A 34 1.30 6.29 -6.67
C GLY A 34 0.54 7.27 -5.78
N ALA A 35 -0.73 6.96 -5.59
CA ALA A 35 -1.64 7.67 -4.70
C ALA A 35 -2.54 6.66 -3.98
N ILE A 36 -3.16 7.10 -2.89
CA ILE A 36 -4.19 6.33 -2.19
C ILE A 36 -5.48 7.15 -2.16
N ASP A 37 -6.60 6.49 -2.47
CA ASP A 37 -7.95 7.01 -2.30
C ASP A 37 -8.71 6.08 -1.36
N ASN A 38 -8.99 6.55 -0.15
CA ASN A 38 -9.54 5.74 0.94
C ASN A 38 -8.74 4.44 1.15
N ASP A 39 -9.32 3.30 0.79
CA ASP A 39 -8.73 1.96 0.91
C ASP A 39 -8.11 1.44 -0.40
N THR A 40 -8.12 2.24 -1.47
CA THR A 40 -7.57 1.82 -2.76
C THR A 40 -6.23 2.49 -3.03
N VAL A 41 -5.17 1.68 -3.08
CA VAL A 41 -3.83 2.10 -3.51
C VAL A 41 -3.73 2.01 -5.02
N TYR A 42 -3.14 3.01 -5.66
CA TYR A 42 -2.81 3.05 -7.09
C TYR A 42 -1.30 3.19 -7.25
N ILE A 43 -0.68 2.34 -8.06
CA ILE A 43 0.75 2.43 -8.43
C ILE A 43 0.92 2.27 -9.94
N GLY A 44 1.94 2.90 -10.49
CA GLY A 44 2.28 2.72 -11.90
C GLY A 44 3.53 3.48 -12.30
N LEU A 45 3.87 3.38 -13.60
CA LEU A 45 5.02 4.05 -14.21
C LEU A 45 6.37 3.54 -13.67
N GLY A 46 7.43 4.31 -13.83
CA GLY A 46 8.78 3.89 -13.47
C GLY A 46 9.22 2.66 -14.24
N SER A 47 9.84 1.71 -13.53
CA SER A 47 10.18 0.39 -14.09
C SER A 47 8.97 -0.48 -14.47
N ALA A 48 7.73 -0.06 -14.16
CA ALA A 48 6.51 -0.69 -14.68
C ALA A 48 6.10 -0.18 -16.08
N GLY A 49 6.86 0.73 -16.69
CA GLY A 49 6.62 1.21 -18.04
C GLY A 49 5.35 2.07 -18.12
N THR A 50 4.37 1.65 -18.93
CA THR A 50 3.05 2.32 -19.01
C THR A 50 2.01 1.69 -18.10
N ALA A 51 2.35 0.64 -17.35
CA ALA A 51 1.38 -0.10 -16.55
C ALA A 51 0.93 0.67 -15.31
N TRP A 52 -0.34 0.46 -14.96
CA TRP A 52 -0.97 0.92 -13.72
C TRP A 52 -1.69 -0.24 -13.06
N TYR A 53 -1.68 -0.24 -11.73
CA TYR A 53 -2.32 -1.24 -10.89
C TYR A 53 -3.07 -0.56 -9.75
N LYS A 54 -4.17 -1.18 -9.31
CA LYS A 54 -4.84 -0.83 -8.06
C LYS A 54 -4.92 -2.01 -7.09
N LEU A 55 -5.02 -1.71 -5.80
CA LEU A 55 -5.21 -2.70 -4.75
C LEU A 55 -6.17 -2.15 -3.70
N ASP A 56 -7.20 -2.93 -3.36
CA ASP A 56 -8.06 -2.69 -2.20
C ASP A 56 -7.39 -3.26 -0.94
N THR A 57 -7.09 -2.40 0.03
CA THR A 57 -6.40 -2.76 1.28
C THR A 57 -7.30 -3.48 2.28
N GLN A 58 -8.63 -3.35 2.17
CA GLN A 58 -9.59 -4.03 3.04
C GLN A 58 -9.96 -5.42 2.50
N ALA A 59 -9.64 -5.72 1.24
CA ALA A 59 -9.83 -7.04 0.69
C ALA A 59 -9.11 -8.12 1.55
N LYS A 60 -9.84 -9.21 1.84
CA LYS A 60 -9.28 -10.39 2.52
C LYS A 60 -8.16 -11.01 1.68
N ASP A 61 -8.38 -11.08 0.37
CA ASP A 61 -7.39 -11.50 -0.63
C ASP A 61 -6.90 -10.27 -1.38
N LYS A 62 -5.83 -9.65 -0.86
CA LYS A 62 -5.23 -8.44 -1.44
C LYS A 62 -4.55 -8.82 -2.75
N LYS A 63 -4.87 -8.10 -3.82
CA LYS A 63 -4.26 -8.33 -5.15
C LYS A 63 -4.15 -7.05 -5.94
N TRP A 64 -3.06 -6.95 -6.70
CA TRP A 64 -2.90 -5.92 -7.71
C TRP A 64 -3.75 -6.24 -8.93
N THR A 65 -4.63 -5.31 -9.29
CA THR A 65 -5.47 -5.40 -10.49
C THR A 65 -4.97 -4.41 -11.52
N ALA A 66 -4.66 -4.89 -12.73
CA ALA A 66 -4.21 -4.04 -13.83
C ALA A 66 -5.29 -3.02 -14.24
N LEU A 67 -4.85 -1.83 -14.59
CA LEU A 67 -5.66 -0.72 -15.12
C LEU A 67 -5.29 -0.42 -16.57
N ALA A 68 -5.98 0.55 -17.16
CA ALA A 68 -5.61 1.07 -18.48
C ALA A 68 -4.16 1.58 -18.48
N ALA A 69 -3.43 1.31 -19.56
CA ALA A 69 -2.07 1.79 -19.73
C ALA A 69 -2.04 3.33 -19.80
N PHE A 70 -1.00 3.93 -19.23
CA PHE A 70 -0.80 5.37 -19.29
C PHE A 70 -0.52 5.80 -20.75
N PRO A 71 -1.29 6.77 -21.30
CA PRO A 71 -1.19 7.13 -22.71
C PRO A 71 0.06 7.95 -23.04
N GLY A 72 0.72 8.54 -22.03
CA GLY A 72 1.86 9.45 -22.22
C GLY A 72 3.24 8.77 -22.31
N GLY A 73 3.30 7.45 -22.52
CA GLY A 73 4.54 6.67 -22.51
C GLY A 73 5.13 6.43 -21.09
N PRO A 74 6.18 5.61 -20.95
CA PRO A 74 6.86 5.38 -19.67
C PRO A 74 7.43 6.68 -19.08
N ARG A 75 7.23 6.90 -17.78
CA ARG A 75 7.72 8.07 -17.04
C ARG A 75 8.48 7.64 -15.79
N ASP A 76 9.65 8.22 -15.56
CA ASP A 76 10.41 8.05 -14.32
C ASP A 76 10.27 9.31 -13.46
N GLN A 77 10.18 9.16 -12.14
CA GLN A 77 10.07 10.28 -11.19
C GLN A 77 8.81 11.15 -11.39
N ALA A 78 7.76 10.59 -12.01
CA ALA A 78 6.45 11.21 -12.02
C ALA A 78 5.89 11.32 -10.60
N THR A 79 5.09 12.35 -10.34
CA THR A 79 4.31 12.47 -9.09
C THR A 79 2.83 12.32 -9.39
N SER A 80 2.03 11.97 -8.39
CA SER A 80 0.58 11.82 -8.56
C SER A 80 -0.18 12.29 -7.35
N ALA A 81 -1.44 12.68 -7.58
CA ALA A 81 -2.36 13.14 -6.55
C ALA A 81 -3.77 12.63 -6.87
N PHE A 82 -4.51 12.26 -5.83
CA PHE A 82 -5.93 11.92 -5.94
C PHE A 82 -6.75 13.10 -5.44
N ILE A 83 -7.59 13.68 -6.29
CA ILE A 83 -8.39 14.87 -6.00
C ILE A 83 -9.79 14.65 -6.57
N ASP A 84 -10.82 14.81 -5.74
CA ASP A 84 -12.23 14.73 -6.12
C ASP A 84 -12.59 13.51 -6.99
N GLY A 85 -12.16 12.31 -6.57
CA GLY A 85 -12.46 11.07 -7.29
C GLY A 85 -11.55 10.78 -8.48
N ASN A 86 -10.55 11.62 -8.75
CA ASN A 86 -9.70 11.52 -9.94
C ASN A 86 -8.21 11.45 -9.58
N LEU A 87 -7.49 10.59 -10.31
CA LEU A 87 -6.04 10.46 -10.22
C LEU A 87 -5.34 11.33 -11.27
N TYR A 88 -4.53 12.27 -10.81
CA TYR A 88 -3.71 13.15 -11.65
C TYR A 88 -2.25 12.71 -11.59
N VAL A 89 -1.55 12.78 -12.73
CA VAL A 89 -0.14 12.42 -12.88
C VAL A 89 0.62 13.62 -13.46
N PHE A 90 1.76 13.97 -12.86
CA PHE A 90 2.51 15.18 -13.20
C PHE A 90 3.97 14.87 -13.54
N GLY A 91 4.40 15.36 -14.70
CA GLY A 91 5.79 15.28 -15.16
C GLY A 91 6.27 13.85 -15.39
N GLY A 92 7.58 13.66 -15.15
CA GLY A 92 8.32 12.42 -15.42
C GLY A 92 8.41 12.06 -16.88
#